data_AF-A0A1H4TX45-F1
#
_entry.id   AF-A0A1H4TX45-F1
#
_cell.length_a   1.000
_cell.length_b   1.000
_cell.length_c   1.000
_cell.angle_alpha   90.00
_cell.angle_beta   90.00
_cell.angle_gamma   90.00
#
_symmetry.space_group_name_H-M   'P 1'
#
loop_
_entity.id
_entity.type
_entity.pdbx_description
1 polymer ?
#
loop_
_entity_poly.entity_id
_entity_poly.type
_entity_poly.pdbx_seq_one_letter_code
_entity_poly.pdbx_strand_id
1 'polypeptide(L)'
;MSYTTSVSIEANSEIIFNAITQSVQEWWGNTNTAVSKLDDEFTTSFDKTFWKFKILEFKPNSKIVWQCIDAKHIHTGFDGIEKEWIGTNVEWNLEEKSHNETILNFTHNGLVPELNCYEICYPAWERFVTQSLKSFVETGKGMPHLS
;
A
#
# COMPACT_ATOMS: atom_id res chain seq x y z
N MET A 1 3.89 -17.29 -6.25
CA MET A 1 4.08 -16.03 -7.02
C MET A 1 3.65 -14.89 -6.11
N SER A 2 4.29 -13.73 -6.20
CA SER A 2 3.91 -12.54 -5.42
C SER A 2 2.53 -12.03 -5.83
N TYR A 3 1.79 -11.43 -4.90
CA TYR A 3 0.51 -10.82 -5.20
C TYR A 3 0.66 -9.53 -6.03
N THR A 4 -0.18 -9.39 -7.04
CA THR A 4 -0.23 -8.24 -7.95
C THR A 4 -1.69 -7.92 -8.31
N THR A 5 -2.01 -6.64 -8.48
CA THR A 5 -3.32 -6.17 -8.97
C THR A 5 -3.15 -4.87 -9.75
N SER A 6 -4.10 -4.57 -10.63
CA SER A 6 -4.11 -3.34 -11.42
C SER A 6 -5.47 -2.68 -11.34
N VAL A 7 -5.50 -1.36 -11.17
CA VAL A 7 -6.73 -0.57 -11.11
C VAL A 7 -6.59 0.68 -11.98
N SER A 8 -7.61 0.95 -12.81
CA SER A 8 -7.72 2.24 -13.50
C SER A 8 -8.39 3.24 -12.56
N ILE A 9 -7.77 4.40 -12.40
CA ILE A 9 -8.22 5.49 -11.52
C ILE A 9 -8.41 6.75 -12.37
N GLU A 10 -9.56 7.41 -12.22
CA GLU A 10 -9.94 8.63 -12.93
C GLU A 10 -9.22 9.87 -12.36
N ALA A 11 -7.89 9.86 -12.41
CA ALA A 11 -7.03 10.96 -12.02
C ALA A 11 -5.69 10.91 -12.75
N ASN A 12 -4.97 12.03 -12.76
CA ASN A 12 -3.59 12.04 -13.20
C ASN A 12 -2.66 11.34 -12.19
N SER A 13 -1.45 11.03 -12.66
CA SER A 13 -0.45 10.28 -11.91
C SER A 13 0.04 11.04 -10.66
N GLU A 14 0.06 12.37 -10.68
CA GLU A 14 0.46 13.21 -9.55
C GLU A 14 -0.50 13.07 -8.36
N ILE A 15 -1.81 13.09 -8.60
CA ILE A 15 -2.81 12.95 -7.52
C ILE A 15 -2.68 11.58 -6.84
N ILE A 16 -2.52 10.50 -7.63
CA ILE A 16 -2.35 9.15 -7.09
C ILE A 16 -1.02 9.03 -6.34
N PHE A 17 0.06 9.61 -6.89
CA PHE A 17 1.37 9.60 -6.24
C PHE A 17 1.35 10.36 -4.90
N ASN A 18 0.63 11.47 -4.84
CA ASN A 18 0.40 12.20 -3.59
C ASN A 18 -0.44 11.36 -2.60
N ALA A 19 -1.46 10.64 -3.06
CA ALA A 19 -2.25 9.77 -2.19
C ALA A 19 -1.40 8.66 -1.53
N ILE A 20 -0.46 8.06 -2.27
CA ILE A 20 0.41 7.00 -1.75
C ILE A 20 1.63 7.52 -0.98
N THR A 21 1.98 8.81 -1.06
CA THR A 21 3.15 9.39 -0.34
C THR A 21 2.78 10.30 0.82
N GLN A 22 1.72 11.10 0.68
CA GLN A 22 1.31 12.14 1.63
C GLN A 22 0.07 11.76 2.44
N SER A 23 -0.82 10.94 1.87
CA SER A 23 -2.17 10.75 2.39
C SER A 23 -2.52 9.28 2.62
N VAL A 24 -1.52 8.47 3.00
CA VAL A 24 -1.71 7.04 3.25
C VAL A 24 -2.79 6.79 4.29
N GLN A 25 -2.89 7.64 5.32
CA GLN A 25 -3.91 7.53 6.36
C GLN A 25 -5.35 7.70 5.88
N GLU A 26 -5.55 8.34 4.72
CA GLU A 26 -6.90 8.60 4.18
C GLU A 26 -7.49 7.35 3.52
N TRP A 27 -6.65 6.38 3.14
CA TRP A 27 -7.09 5.15 2.48
C TRP A 27 -6.53 3.85 3.10
N TRP A 28 -5.52 3.91 3.96
CA TRP A 28 -4.90 2.75 4.61
C TRP A 28 -4.35 3.02 6.02
N GLY A 29 -5.17 2.77 7.03
CA GLY A 29 -4.78 2.71 8.44
C GLY A 29 -4.28 4.04 9.01
N ASN A 30 -3.81 4.02 10.26
CA ASN A 30 -3.24 5.21 10.88
C ASN A 30 -1.75 5.32 10.52
N THR A 31 -1.40 6.31 9.71
CA THR A 31 -0.02 6.55 9.27
C THR A 31 0.62 7.71 10.04
N ASN A 32 1.85 7.54 10.50
CA ASN A 32 2.53 8.51 11.37
C ASN A 32 3.14 9.72 10.64
N THR A 33 3.59 9.55 9.39
CA THR A 33 4.27 10.60 8.63
C THR A 33 4.18 10.33 7.13
N ALA A 34 4.28 11.41 6.35
CA ALA A 34 4.39 11.37 4.90
C ALA A 34 5.84 11.12 4.47
N VAL A 35 6.02 10.65 3.25
CA VAL A 35 7.34 10.44 2.62
C VAL A 35 7.52 11.32 1.40
N SER A 36 8.74 11.77 1.13
CA SER A 36 9.04 12.74 0.07
C SER A 36 10.30 12.43 -0.73
N LYS A 37 11.10 11.45 -0.29
CA LYS A 37 12.36 11.07 -0.94
C LYS A 37 12.78 9.64 -0.58
N LEU A 38 13.85 9.19 -1.23
CA LEU A 38 14.56 7.96 -0.89
C LEU A 38 14.98 7.96 0.59
N ASP A 39 14.99 6.77 1.19
CA ASP A 39 15.35 6.51 2.59
C ASP A 39 14.40 7.09 3.65
N ASP A 40 13.36 7.85 3.27
CA ASP A 40 12.30 8.22 4.21
C ASP A 40 11.62 6.96 4.76
N GLU A 41 11.10 7.07 5.99
CA GLU A 41 10.44 5.97 6.68
C GLU A 41 9.06 6.42 7.16
N PHE A 42 8.09 5.52 7.10
CA PHE A 42 6.78 5.71 7.70
C PHE A 42 6.29 4.42 8.36
N THR A 43 5.28 4.55 9.20
CA THR A 43 4.61 3.42 9.86
C THR A 43 3.12 3.59 9.71
N THR A 44 2.44 2.56 9.22
CA THR A 44 0.99 2.46 9.25
C THR A 44 0.54 1.40 10.24
N SER A 45 -0.62 1.58 10.84
CA SER A 45 -1.11 0.73 11.92
C SER A 45 -2.63 0.59 11.97
N PHE A 46 -3.09 -0.56 12.47
CA PHE A 46 -4.46 -0.87 12.83
C PHE A 46 -4.46 -1.45 14.25
N ASP A 47 -5.03 -0.75 15.21
CA ASP A 47 -5.03 -1.14 16.63
C ASP A 47 -3.62 -1.52 17.15
N LYS A 48 -3.36 -2.82 17.33
CA LYS A 48 -2.09 -3.37 17.81
C LYS A 48 -1.15 -3.80 16.68
N THR A 49 -1.66 -3.85 15.46
CA THR A 49 -0.93 -4.25 14.25
C THR A 49 -0.22 -3.04 13.65
N PHE A 50 1.03 -3.20 13.23
CA PHE A 50 1.75 -2.17 12.48
C PHE A 50 2.72 -2.74 11.46
N TRP A 51 3.03 -1.92 10.46
CA TRP A 51 4.11 -2.14 9.50
C TRP A 51 4.89 -0.86 9.30
N LYS A 52 6.21 -0.95 9.46
CA LYS A 52 7.15 0.13 9.20
C LYS A 52 7.81 -0.10 7.84
N PHE A 53 7.81 0.95 7.03
CA PHE A 53 8.37 0.92 5.70
C PHE A 53 9.50 1.93 5.54
N LYS A 54 10.45 1.59 4.69
CA LYS A 54 11.50 2.47 4.19
C LYS A 54 11.37 2.61 2.67
N ILE A 55 11.53 3.81 2.13
CA ILE A 55 11.46 4.05 0.69
C ILE A 55 12.76 3.62 0.00
N LEU A 56 12.67 2.61 -0.88
CA LEU A 56 13.80 2.08 -1.65
C LEU A 56 13.92 2.63 -3.07
N GLU A 57 12.83 3.11 -3.64
CA GLU A 57 12.82 3.86 -4.90
C GLU A 57 11.80 4.98 -4.79
N PHE A 58 12.14 6.16 -5.30
CA PHE A 58 11.26 7.31 -5.35
C PHE A 58 11.40 8.02 -6.70
N LYS A 59 10.46 7.75 -7.62
CA LYS A 59 10.37 8.39 -8.93
C LYS A 59 9.03 9.14 -8.98
N PRO A 60 9.04 10.47 -8.79
CA PRO A 60 7.83 11.28 -8.73
C PRO A 60 6.85 10.94 -9.85
N ASN A 61 5.57 10.78 -9.50
CA ASN A 61 4.45 10.54 -10.41
C ASN A 61 4.57 9.26 -11.27
N SER A 62 5.51 8.36 -10.97
CA SER A 62 5.76 7.17 -11.79
C SER A 62 5.95 5.90 -10.98
N LYS A 63 6.85 5.91 -9.99
CA LYS A 63 7.16 4.70 -9.22
C LYS A 63 7.58 5.01 -7.81
N ILE A 64 7.10 4.21 -6.85
CA ILE A 64 7.63 4.19 -5.49
C ILE A 64 7.68 2.75 -4.98
N VAL A 65 8.72 2.42 -4.20
CA VAL A 65 8.91 1.10 -3.60
C VAL A 65 9.07 1.24 -2.10
N TRP A 66 8.23 0.55 -1.34
CA TRP A 66 8.26 0.50 0.11
C TRP A 66 8.81 -0.84 0.56
N GLN A 67 9.95 -0.87 1.23
CA GLN A 67 10.43 -2.08 1.88
C GLN A 67 9.92 -2.13 3.31
N CYS A 68 9.30 -3.23 3.71
CA CYS A 68 8.93 -3.42 5.10
C CYS A 68 10.18 -3.77 5.91
N ILE A 69 10.53 -2.90 6.85
CA ILE A 69 11.74 -3.02 7.69
C ILE A 69 11.43 -3.46 9.12
N ASP A 70 10.18 -3.33 9.56
CA ASP A 70 9.69 -3.84 10.83
C ASP A 70 8.18 -4.09 10.74
N ALA A 71 7.69 -5.10 11.44
CA ALA A 71 6.29 -5.46 11.43
C ALA A 71 5.89 -6.16 12.73
N LYS A 72 4.62 -5.95 13.10
CA LYS A 72 3.93 -6.73 14.12
C LYS A 72 2.50 -6.95 13.65
N HIS A 73 2.31 -7.92 12.76
CA HIS A 73 0.99 -8.30 12.29
C HIS A 73 0.27 -9.19 13.32
N ILE A 74 -0.89 -8.76 13.80
CA ILE A 74 -1.74 -9.54 14.71
C ILE A 74 -3.11 -9.71 14.06
N HIS A 75 -3.56 -10.96 13.96
CA HIS A 75 -4.91 -11.30 13.53
C HIS A 75 -5.41 -12.51 14.34
N THR A 76 -6.64 -12.43 14.85
CA THR A 76 -7.24 -13.54 15.61
C THR A 76 -7.32 -14.78 14.72
N GLY A 77 -6.82 -15.92 15.21
CA GLY A 77 -6.82 -17.19 14.47
C GLY A 77 -5.61 -17.41 13.56
N PHE A 78 -4.63 -16.51 13.55
CA PHE A 78 -3.39 -16.64 12.79
C PHE A 78 -2.18 -16.44 13.71
N ASP A 79 -1.40 -17.51 13.91
CA ASP A 79 -0.18 -17.48 14.70
C ASP A 79 1.06 -17.42 13.79
N GLY A 80 2.12 -16.73 14.25
CA GLY A 80 3.41 -16.66 13.54
C GLY A 80 3.45 -15.70 12.35
N ILE A 81 2.40 -14.90 12.14
CA ILE A 81 2.31 -13.93 11.04
C ILE A 81 3.05 -12.62 11.34
N GLU A 82 3.53 -12.40 12.56
CA GLU A 82 3.88 -11.07 13.07
C GLU A 82 4.92 -10.36 12.22
N LYS A 83 5.85 -11.13 11.65
CA LYS A 83 7.04 -10.64 10.95
C LYS A 83 7.09 -11.02 9.48
N GLU A 84 6.05 -11.64 8.94
CA GLU A 84 6.10 -12.21 7.58
C GLU A 84 6.33 -11.18 6.48
N TRP A 85 5.98 -9.92 6.72
CA TRP A 85 6.24 -8.83 5.78
C TRP A 85 7.68 -8.30 5.87
N ILE A 86 8.45 -8.58 6.92
CA ILE A 86 9.80 -8.02 7.05
C ILE A 86 10.68 -8.51 5.89
N GLY A 87 11.26 -7.56 5.15
CA GLY A 87 12.09 -7.82 3.97
C GLY A 87 11.33 -7.89 2.64
N THR A 88 9.99 -7.87 2.66
CA THR A 88 9.18 -7.79 1.44
C THR A 88 9.12 -6.35 0.92
N ASN A 89 8.74 -6.20 -0.37
CA ASN A 89 8.60 -4.90 -1.02
C ASN A 89 7.18 -4.69 -1.52
N VAL A 90 6.64 -3.49 -1.32
CA VAL A 90 5.39 -3.02 -1.90
C VAL A 90 5.73 -2.03 -3.01
N GLU A 91 5.45 -2.43 -4.24
CA GLU A 91 5.81 -1.71 -5.46
C GLU A 91 4.56 -1.07 -6.07
N TRP A 92 4.66 0.23 -6.33
CA TRP A 92 3.62 1.05 -6.92
C TRP A 92 4.14 1.60 -8.24
N ASN A 93 3.53 1.20 -9.36
CA ASN A 93 3.89 1.72 -10.69
C ASN A 93 2.67 2.40 -11.31
N LEU A 94 2.82 3.66 -11.67
CA LEU A 94 1.79 4.48 -12.29
C LEU A 94 2.06 4.59 -13.79
N GLU A 95 1.05 4.22 -14.58
CA GLU A 95 1.07 4.35 -16.03
C GLU A 95 -0.05 5.31 -16.46
N GLU A 96 0.33 6.53 -16.81
CA GLU A 96 -0.61 7.55 -17.27
C GLU A 96 -1.12 7.18 -18.68
N LYS A 97 -2.43 6.99 -18.82
CA LYS A 97 -3.09 6.63 -20.10
C LYS A 97 -3.66 7.85 -20.81
N SER A 98 -4.14 8.81 -20.03
CA SER A 98 -4.61 10.11 -20.51
C SER A 98 -4.49 11.16 -19.41
N HIS A 99 -4.85 12.41 -19.70
CA HIS A 99 -4.77 13.51 -18.73
C HIS A 99 -5.56 13.26 -17.43
N ASN A 100 -6.61 12.43 -17.45
CA ASN A 100 -7.44 12.14 -16.28
C ASN A 100 -7.64 10.63 -16.07
N GLU A 101 -6.70 9.80 -16.54
CA GLU A 101 -6.76 8.37 -16.35
C GLU A 101 -5.35 7.79 -16.18
N THR A 102 -5.13 7.12 -15.06
CA THR A 102 -3.87 6.45 -14.75
C THR A 102 -4.15 5.03 -14.29
N ILE A 103 -3.39 4.07 -14.83
CA ILE A 103 -3.39 2.70 -14.30
C ILE A 103 -2.35 2.62 -13.19
N LEU A 104 -2.81 2.26 -11.99
CA LEU A 104 -1.95 1.86 -10.90
C LEU A 104 -1.73 0.34 -10.96
N ASN A 105 -0.48 -0.07 -11.18
CA ASN A 105 -0.04 -1.44 -11.06
C ASN A 105 0.63 -1.64 -9.70
N PHE A 106 -0.05 -2.39 -8.83
CA PHE A 106 0.37 -2.70 -7.48
C PHE A 106 0.99 -4.08 -7.42
N THR A 107 2.09 -4.25 -6.69
CA THR A 107 2.66 -5.57 -6.40
C THR A 107 3.22 -5.61 -5.00
N HIS A 108 2.82 -6.60 -4.22
CA HIS A 108 3.47 -6.91 -2.96
C HIS A 108 4.43 -8.08 -3.17
N ASN A 109 5.67 -7.75 -3.49
CA ASN A 109 6.73 -8.69 -3.75
C ASN A 109 7.21 -9.38 -2.47
N GLY A 110 6.91 -10.68 -2.36
CA GLY A 110 7.13 -11.47 -1.15
C GLY A 110 5.83 -11.89 -0.44
N LEU A 111 4.68 -11.28 -0.76
CA LEU A 111 3.38 -11.80 -0.34
C LEU A 111 2.98 -12.97 -1.23
N VAL A 112 3.22 -14.18 -0.75
CA VAL A 112 3.03 -15.44 -1.48
C VAL A 112 2.09 -16.39 -0.74
N PRO A 113 1.40 -17.33 -1.42
CA PRO A 113 0.45 -18.26 -0.80
C PRO A 113 0.99 -19.11 0.36
N GLU A 114 2.31 -19.28 0.43
CA GLU A 114 2.99 -20.04 1.48
C GLU A 114 3.09 -19.28 2.81
N LEU A 115 2.84 -17.97 2.83
CA LEU A 115 2.76 -17.19 4.06
C LEU A 115 1.44 -17.45 4.78
N ASN A 116 1.50 -17.58 6.10
CA ASN A 116 0.33 -17.80 6.93
C ASN A 116 -0.66 -16.63 6.83
N CYS A 117 -0.16 -15.40 6.65
CA CYS A 117 -1.00 -14.22 6.50
C CYS A 117 -1.62 -14.07 5.09
N TYR A 118 -1.28 -14.91 4.11
CA TYR A 118 -1.70 -14.70 2.72
C TYR A 118 -3.23 -14.56 2.58
N GLU A 119 -4.00 -15.44 3.22
CA GLU A 119 -5.46 -15.48 3.13
C GLU A 119 -6.15 -14.21 3.66
N ILE A 120 -5.48 -13.44 4.53
CA ILE A 120 -5.99 -12.17 5.07
C ILE A 120 -5.33 -10.96 4.41
N CYS A 121 -4.05 -11.05 4.02
CA CYS A 121 -3.30 -9.96 3.41
C CYS A 121 -3.69 -9.72 1.95
N TYR A 122 -3.88 -10.78 1.16
CA TYR A 122 -4.33 -10.68 -0.24
C TYR A 122 -5.66 -9.91 -0.35
N PRO A 123 -6.76 -10.31 0.31
CA PRO A 123 -8.04 -9.63 0.15
C PRO A 123 -8.03 -8.24 0.78
N ALA A 124 -7.24 -8.02 1.84
CA ALA A 124 -7.06 -6.69 2.41
C ALA A 124 -6.39 -5.73 1.42
N TRP A 125 -5.29 -6.14 0.79
CA TRP A 125 -4.65 -5.32 -0.25
C TRP A 125 -5.56 -5.10 -1.45
N GLU A 126 -6.28 -6.12 -1.90
CA GLU A 126 -7.26 -6.00 -2.99
C GLU A 126 -8.28 -4.90 -2.66
N ARG A 127 -8.89 -4.94 -1.46
CA ARG A 127 -9.82 -3.90 -1.01
C ARG A 127 -9.18 -2.51 -0.91
N PHE A 128 -8.04 -2.40 -0.22
CA PHE A 128 -7.43 -1.10 0.02
C PHE A 128 -6.95 -0.42 -1.27
N VAL A 129 -6.39 -1.19 -2.21
CA VAL A 129 -5.89 -0.65 -3.48
C VAL A 129 -7.02 -0.38 -4.46
N THR A 130 -7.89 -1.37 -4.71
CA THR A 130 -8.88 -1.26 -5.81
C THR A 130 -10.15 -0.50 -5.41
N GLN A 131 -10.41 -0.35 -4.11
CA GLN A 131 -11.61 0.34 -3.60
C GLN A 131 -11.27 1.58 -2.77
N SER A 132 -10.49 1.44 -1.69
CA SER A 132 -10.25 2.55 -0.75
C SER A 132 -9.42 3.67 -1.38
N LEU A 133 -8.26 3.34 -1.94
CA LEU A 133 -7.37 4.30 -2.62
C LEU A 133 -8.04 4.93 -3.84
N LYS A 134 -8.67 4.11 -4.69
CA LYS A 134 -9.44 4.59 -5.85
C LYS A 134 -10.52 5.60 -5.41
N SER A 135 -11.35 5.25 -4.43
CA SER A 135 -12.39 6.14 -3.91
C SER A 135 -11.81 7.42 -3.31
N PHE A 136 -10.70 7.33 -2.57
CA PHE A 136 -10.04 8.51 -2.01
C PHE A 136 -9.55 9.46 -3.11
N VAL A 137 -8.89 8.94 -4.14
CA VAL A 137 -8.38 9.73 -5.25
C VAL A 137 -9.51 10.38 -6.05
N GLU A 138 -10.59 9.62 -6.34
CA GLU A 138 -11.68 10.09 -7.22
C GLU A 138 -12.69 10.99 -6.50
N THR A 139 -12.89 10.81 -5.19
CA THR A 139 -13.98 11.46 -4.45
C THR A 139 -13.53 12.24 -3.23
N GLY A 140 -12.25 12.13 -2.84
CA GLY A 140 -11.70 12.68 -1.60
C GLY A 140 -12.07 11.89 -0.35
N LYS A 141 -12.71 10.72 -0.46
CA LYS A 141 -13.11 9.87 0.68
C LYS A 141 -12.69 8.43 0.48
N GLY A 142 -11.76 7.95 1.30
CA GLY A 142 -11.34 6.55 1.35
C GLY A 142 -12.13 5.72 2.36
N MET A 143 -11.69 4.47 2.50
CA MET A 143 -12.19 3.49 3.48
C MET A 143 -11.01 2.91 4.27
N PRO A 144 -10.31 3.72 5.10
CA PRO A 144 -9.03 3.36 5.70
C PRO A 144 -9.11 2.32 6.82
N HIS A 145 -10.30 1.82 7.13
CA HIS A 145 -10.55 0.83 8.18
C HIS A 145 -11.20 -0.43 7.62
N LEU A 146 -10.87 -1.57 8.23
CA LEU A 146 -11.58 -2.83 8.04
C LEU A 146 -12.89 -2.72 8.83
N SER A 147 -14.00 -2.51 8.12
CA SER A 147 -15.37 -2.47 8.67
C SER A 147 -15.93 -3.87 8.85
#